data_AF-A0A9N9IQE5-F1
#
_entry.id   AF-A0A9N9IQE5-F1
#
_cell.length_a   1.000
_cell.length_b   1.000
_cell.length_c   1.000
_cell.angle_alpha   90.00
_cell.angle_beta   90.00
_cell.angle_gamma   90.00
#
_symmetry.space_group_name_H-M   'P 1'
#
loop_
_entity.id
_entity.type
_entity.pdbx_description
1 polymer ?
#
loop_
_entity_poly.entity_id
_entity_poly.type
_entity_poly.pdbx_seq_one_letter_code
_entity_poly.pdbx_strand_id
1 'polypeptide(L)'
;MAEIELVTLFQSIGLTEQRAKDTAKNKKLAPTLKTTITEAGYAEGGCDKIVGDLLYTLASTVSKDATTHLGYLARAISGNKLKSQDQVA
;
A
#
# COMPACT_ATOMS: atom_id res chain seq x y z
N MET A 1 3.28 -17.94 -7.67
CA MET A 1 4.24 -16.94 -8.20
C MET A 1 3.81 -15.52 -7.84
N ALA A 2 2.56 -15.11 -8.10
CA ALA A 2 2.06 -13.76 -7.79
C ALA A 2 2.22 -13.29 -6.31
N GLU A 3 2.03 -14.17 -5.33
CA GLU A 3 2.14 -13.82 -3.90
C GLU A 3 3.55 -13.40 -3.47
N ILE A 4 4.59 -13.99 -4.07
CA ILE A 4 5.97 -13.68 -3.71
C ILE A 4 6.34 -12.30 -4.23
N GLU A 5 5.93 -11.97 -5.46
CA GLU A 5 6.14 -10.64 -6.05
C GLU A 5 5.45 -9.54 -5.24
N LEU A 6 4.25 -9.83 -4.72
CA LEU A 6 3.54 -8.94 -3.81
C LEU A 6 4.32 -8.74 -2.51
N VAL A 7 4.78 -9.81 -1.86
CA VAL A 7 5.59 -9.72 -0.64
C VAL A 7 6.86 -8.89 -0.88
N THR A 8 7.57 -9.12 -1.98
CA THR A 8 8.80 -8.38 -2.31
C THR A 8 8.50 -6.91 -2.59
N LEU A 9 7.41 -6.60 -3.31
CA LEU A 9 6.95 -5.22 -3.54
C LEU A 9 6.64 -4.52 -2.20
N PHE A 10 5.92 -5.20 -1.31
CA PHE A 10 5.55 -4.68 0.01
C PHE A 10 6.79 -4.46 0.88
N GLN A 11 7.75 -5.39 0.87
CA GLN A 11 9.03 -5.19 1.56
C GLN A 11 9.82 -4.02 0.97
N SER A 12 9.77 -3.81 -0.35
CA SER A 12 10.47 -2.72 -1.04
C SER A 12 9.93 -1.32 -0.70
N ILE A 13 8.64 -1.22 -0.36
CA ILE A 13 8.05 0.02 0.18
C ILE A 13 8.24 0.18 1.70
N GLY A 14 8.94 -0.76 2.35
CA GLY A 14 9.28 -0.69 3.78
C GLY A 14 8.34 -1.44 4.72
N LEU A 15 7.45 -2.31 4.23
CA LEU A 15 6.69 -3.19 5.11
C LEU A 15 7.56 -4.24 5.80
N THR A 16 7.17 -4.58 7.03
CA THR A 16 7.68 -5.75 7.72
C THR A 16 7.25 -7.04 7.04
N GLU A 17 8.13 -8.03 7.07
CA GLU A 17 7.95 -9.32 6.40
C GLU A 17 6.69 -10.08 6.86
N GLN A 18 6.30 -9.92 8.12
CA GLN A 18 5.03 -10.48 8.64
C GLN A 18 3.81 -9.83 7.98
N ARG A 19 3.77 -8.49 7.91
CA ARG A 19 2.65 -7.76 7.28
C ARG A 19 2.57 -8.04 5.78
N ALA A 20 3.73 -8.07 5.11
CA ALA A 20 3.80 -8.39 3.69
C ALA A 20 3.23 -9.78 3.38
N LYS A 21 3.60 -10.80 4.18
CA LYS A 21 3.04 -12.17 4.05
C LYS A 21 1.54 -12.22 4.36
N ASP A 22 1.08 -11.51 5.38
CA ASP A 22 -0.34 -11.48 5.74
C ASP A 22 -1.18 -10.81 4.63
N THR A 23 -0.72 -9.68 4.10
CA THR A 23 -1.38 -9.00 2.97
C THR A 23 -1.38 -9.85 1.71
N ALA A 24 -0.24 -10.49 1.38
CA ALA A 24 -0.15 -11.34 0.20
C ALA A 24 -1.07 -12.57 0.29
N LYS A 25 -1.25 -13.15 1.48
CA LYS A 25 -2.23 -14.23 1.74
C LYS A 25 -3.67 -13.75 1.59
N ASN A 26 -3.92 -12.48 1.84
CA ASN A 26 -5.25 -11.92 1.87
C ASN A 26 -5.68 -11.51 0.44
N LYS A 27 -6.39 -12.41 -0.25
CA LYS A 27 -6.77 -12.28 -1.68
C LYS A 27 -7.57 -11.02 -2.04
N LYS A 28 -8.11 -10.30 -1.05
CA LYS A 28 -8.76 -8.99 -1.24
C LYS A 28 -7.77 -7.84 -1.07
N LEU A 29 -6.88 -7.91 -0.09
CA LEU A 29 -5.91 -6.84 0.18
C LEU A 29 -4.72 -6.87 -0.78
N ALA A 30 -4.23 -8.05 -1.14
CA ALA A 30 -3.10 -8.22 -2.05
C ALA A 30 -3.22 -7.42 -3.37
N PRO A 31 -4.28 -7.62 -4.19
CA PRO A 31 -4.43 -6.86 -5.44
C PRO A 31 -4.72 -5.38 -5.18
N THR A 32 -5.41 -5.08 -4.08
CA THR A 32 -5.78 -3.72 -3.70
C THR A 32 -4.54 -2.88 -3.37
N LEU A 33 -3.68 -3.37 -2.48
CA LEU A 33 -2.43 -2.73 -2.08
C LEU A 33 -1.49 -2.58 -3.28
N LYS A 34 -1.38 -3.61 -4.14
CA LYS A 34 -0.60 -3.53 -5.38
C LYS A 34 -1.08 -2.38 -6.28
N THR A 35 -2.38 -2.30 -6.54
CA THR A 35 -2.97 -1.22 -7.36
C THR A 35 -2.69 0.15 -6.74
N THR A 36 -2.82 0.29 -5.41
CA THR A 36 -2.51 1.55 -4.72
C THR A 36 -1.04 1.96 -4.87
N ILE A 37 -0.11 1.01 -4.77
CA ILE A 37 1.33 1.28 -4.95
C ILE A 37 1.62 1.70 -6.40
N THR A 38 1.01 1.03 -7.37
CA THR A 38 1.14 1.37 -8.80
C THR A 38 0.56 2.75 -9.10
N GLU A 39 -0.64 3.06 -8.60
CA GLU A 39 -1.29 4.38 -8.77
C GLU A 39 -0.51 5.51 -8.08
N ALA A 40 0.19 5.20 -6.98
CA ALA A 40 1.03 6.17 -6.30
C ALA A 40 2.34 6.43 -7.05
N GLY A 41 2.71 5.58 -8.02
CA GLY A 41 3.99 5.64 -8.72
C GLY A 41 5.17 5.10 -7.90
N TYR A 42 4.91 4.40 -6.80
CA TYR A 42 5.95 3.80 -5.95
C TYR A 42 6.33 2.37 -6.34
N ALA A 43 5.76 1.84 -7.43
CA ALA A 43 6.04 0.48 -7.90
C ALA A 43 7.50 0.25 -8.31
N GLU A 44 8.20 1.29 -8.79
CA GLU A 44 9.61 1.21 -9.22
C GLU A 44 10.56 2.13 -8.43
N GLY A 45 10.03 3.12 -7.71
CA GLY A 45 10.85 4.14 -7.03
C GLY A 45 11.38 3.75 -5.64
N GLY A 46 10.86 2.67 -5.07
CA GLY A 46 11.00 2.43 -3.62
C GLY A 46 10.27 3.51 -2.82
N CYS A 47 9.94 3.21 -1.56
CA CYS A 47 9.28 4.19 -0.72
C CYS A 47 9.83 4.23 0.69
N ASP A 48 9.62 5.36 1.36
CA ASP A 48 9.99 5.53 2.75
C ASP A 48 9.10 4.62 3.63
N LYS A 49 9.66 4.08 4.72
CA LYS A 49 8.93 3.17 5.62
C LYS A 49 7.61 3.78 6.11
N ILE A 50 7.58 5.10 6.29
CA ILE A 50 6.36 5.82 6.69
C ILE A 50 5.27 5.71 5.64
N VAL A 51 5.64 5.84 4.36
CA VAL A 51 4.68 5.71 3.25
C VAL A 51 4.24 4.26 3.07
N GLY A 52 5.15 3.29 3.23
CA GLY A 52 4.81 1.88 3.22
C GLY A 52 3.79 1.52 4.31
N ASP A 53 3.97 2.05 5.52
CA ASP A 53 3.03 1.85 6.63
C ASP A 53 1.69 2.53 6.38
N LEU A 54 1.69 3.74 5.80
CA LEU A 54 0.49 4.44 5.34
C LEU A 54 -0.28 3.63 4.31
N LEU A 55 0.37 3.17 3.24
CA LEU A 55 -0.24 2.35 2.19
C LEU A 55 -0.80 1.04 2.77
N TYR A 56 -0.09 0.41 3.70
CA TYR A 56 -0.56 -0.78 4.38
C TYR A 56 -1.78 -0.51 5.25
N THR A 57 -1.74 0.53 6.08
CA THR A 57 -2.86 0.93 6.92
C THR A 57 -4.06 1.25 6.05
N LEU A 58 -3.85 2.00 4.97
CA LEU A 58 -4.86 2.35 4.00
C LEU A 58 -5.46 1.10 3.36
N ALA A 59 -4.66 0.15 2.89
CA ALA A 59 -5.17 -1.12 2.39
C ALA A 59 -5.89 -1.90 3.48
N SER A 60 -5.36 -1.98 4.69
CA SER A 60 -6.00 -2.73 5.79
C SER A 60 -7.33 -2.11 6.25
N THR A 61 -7.49 -0.79 6.09
CA THR A 61 -8.69 -0.03 6.45
C THR A 61 -9.64 0.16 5.26
N VAL A 62 -9.17 -0.04 4.02
CA VAL A 62 -9.98 0.14 2.81
C VAL A 62 -11.09 -0.92 2.77
N SER A 63 -12.31 -0.48 3.05
CA SER A 63 -13.52 -1.26 2.78
C SER A 63 -13.82 -1.21 1.27
N LYS A 64 -14.64 -2.14 0.76
CA LYS A 64 -14.92 -2.28 -0.69
C LYS A 64 -15.24 -0.96 -1.41
N ASP A 65 -15.87 -0.01 -0.73
CA ASP A 65 -16.24 1.31 -1.23
C ASP A 65 -15.05 2.28 -1.35
N ALA A 66 -14.08 2.17 -0.46
CA ALA A 66 -12.89 3.02 -0.44
C ALA A 66 -11.85 2.59 -1.51
N THR A 67 -12.02 1.43 -2.14
CA THR A 67 -11.22 0.99 -3.31
C THR A 67 -11.25 2.02 -4.43
N THR A 68 -12.38 2.71 -4.61
CA THR A 68 -12.58 3.78 -5.60
C THR A 68 -11.77 5.04 -5.29
N HIS A 69 -11.46 5.28 -4.01
CA HIS A 69 -10.68 6.43 -3.55
C HIS A 69 -9.18 6.11 -3.40
N LEU A 70 -8.77 4.85 -3.61
CA LEU A 70 -7.38 4.43 -3.50
C LEU A 70 -6.45 5.21 -4.41
N GLY A 71 -6.85 5.46 -5.66
CA GLY A 71 -6.05 6.25 -6.60
C GLY A 71 -5.84 7.69 -6.13
N TYR A 72 -6.85 8.27 -5.47
CA TYR A 72 -6.76 9.61 -4.92
C TYR A 72 -5.84 9.65 -3.70
N LEU A 73 -5.97 8.68 -2.80
CA LEU A 73 -5.13 8.55 -1.62
C LEU A 73 -3.67 8.25 -1.98
N ALA A 74 -3.45 7.34 -2.93
CA ALA A 74 -2.15 7.02 -3.52
C ALA A 74 -1.46 8.27 -4.08
N ARG A 75 -2.18 9.07 -4.88
CA ARG A 75 -1.67 10.34 -5.42
C ARG A 75 -1.48 11.40 -4.35
N ALA A 76 -2.27 11.40 -3.28
CA ALA A 76 -2.08 12.31 -2.15
C ALA A 76 -0.83 11.96 -1.33
N ILE A 77 -0.49 10.66 -1.21
CA ILE A 77 0.76 10.21 -0.58
C ILE A 77 1.97 10.54 -1.46
N SER A 78 1.89 10.33 -2.78
CA SER A 78 2.98 10.70 -3.70
C SER A 78 3.16 12.21 -3.85
N GLY A 79 2.08 12.98 -3.72
CA GLY A 79 2.12 14.45 -3.69
C GLY A 79 2.64 15.08 -2.38
N ASN A 80 3.21 14.30 -1.45
CA ASN A 80 3.65 14.76 -0.12
C ASN A 80 2.53 15.39 0.75
N LYS A 81 1.25 15.20 0.37
CA LYS A 81 0.10 15.74 1.11
C LYS A 81 -0.31 14.87 2.30
N LEU A 82 -0.03 13.58 2.26
CA LEU A 82 -0.27 12.63 3.35
C LEU A 82 1.08 12.16 3.91
N LYS A 83 1.52 12.80 5.00
CA LYS A 83 2.80 12.48 5.69
C LYS A 83 2.60 11.74 7.01
N SER A 84 1.37 11.52 7.45
CA SER A 84 1.11 11.00 8.79
C SER A 84 -0.10 10.09 8.82
N GLN A 85 0.04 9.01 9.60
CA GLN A 85 -0.97 7.98 9.83
C GLN A 85 -2.31 8.57 10.29
N ASP A 86 -2.28 9.67 11.04
CA ASP A 86 -3.46 10.42 11.50
C ASP A 86 -4.30 11.03 10.37
N GLN A 87 -3.71 11.31 9.20
CA GLN A 87 -4.47 11.81 8.04
C GLN A 87 -5.06 10.67 7.18
N VAL A 88 -4.70 9.41 7.47
CA VAL A 88 -5.16 8.22 6.75
C VAL A 88 -6.09 7.34 7.58
N ALA A 89 -6.00 7.42 8.91
CA ALA A 89 -6.86 6.72 9.85
C ALA A 89 -8.28 7.28 9.91
#